data_AF-A0AAP3A5F7-F1
#
_entry.id   AF-A0AAP3A5F7-F1
#
_cell.length_a   1.000
_cell.length_b   1.000
_cell.length_c   1.000
_cell.angle_alpha   90.00
_cell.angle_beta   90.00
_cell.angle_gamma   90.00
#
_symmetry.space_group_name_H-M   'P 1'
#
loop_
_entity.id
_entity.type
_entity.pdbx_description
1 polymer ?
#
loop_
_entity_poly.entity_id
_entity_poly.type
_entity_poly.pdbx_seq_one_letter_code
_entity_poly.pdbx_strand_id
1 'polypeptide(L)' 'RNPTLYRHIWLGEPVSASDMAIIKREWLEAATDAHKKLGWKAKGAVVSAHDPSDTGPDAKGYASRHGSVVKRIAEGLLM' A
#
# COMPACT_ATOMS: atom_id res chain seq x y z
N ARG A 1 16.22 -14.84 -13.84
CA ARG A 1 16.19 -15.86 -12.76
C ARG A 1 15.70 -15.17 -11.48
N ASN A 2 14.78 -15.76 -10.71
CA ASN A 2 14.21 -15.13 -9.50
C ASN A 2 14.44 -16.03 -8.26
N PRO A 3 15.57 -15.86 -7.55
CA PRO A 3 15.91 -16.69 -6.39
C PRO A 3 14.91 -16.58 -5.23
N THR A 4 14.38 -15.38 -4.97
CA THR A 4 13.40 -15.16 -3.89
C THR A 4 12.10 -15.91 -4.17
N LEU A 5 11.57 -15.78 -5.39
CA LEU A 5 10.39 -16.53 -5.81
C LEU A 5 10.66 -18.04 -5.84
N TYR A 6 11.88 -18.47 -6.20
CA TYR A 6 12.24 -19.88 -6.17
C TYR A 6 12.11 -20.45 -4.75
N ARG A 7 12.67 -19.78 -3.73
CA ARG A 7 12.58 -20.29 -2.34
C ARG A 7 11.15 -20.33 -1.84
N HIS A 8 10.35 -19.31 -2.17
CA HIS A 8 8.94 -19.29 -1.80
C HIS A 8 8.15 -20.46 -2.41
N ILE A 9 8.29 -20.69 -3.71
CA ILE A 9 7.51 -21.71 -4.43
C ILE A 9 8.03 -23.12 -4.19
N TRP A 10 9.35 -23.32 -4.20
CA TRP A 10 9.96 -24.66 -4.26
C TRP A 10 10.58 -25.13 -2.95
N LEU A 11 10.96 -24.21 -2.05
CA LEU A 11 11.45 -24.55 -0.71
C LEU A 11 10.39 -24.31 0.37
N GLY A 12 9.22 -23.77 0.01
CA GLY A 12 8.12 -23.52 0.94
C GLY A 12 8.40 -22.42 1.96
N GLU A 13 9.35 -21.50 1.69
CA GLU A 13 9.58 -20.35 2.56
C GLU A 13 8.35 -19.40 2.52
N PRO A 14 7.64 -19.18 3.62
CA PRO A 14 6.48 -18.29 3.63
C PRO A 14 6.91 -16.84 3.45
N VAL A 15 6.09 -16.04 2.77
CA VAL A 15 6.26 -14.58 2.77
C VAL A 15 6.05 -14.07 4.20
N SER A 16 7.07 -13.42 4.75
CA SER A 16 7.07 -12.90 6.11
C SER A 16 7.74 -11.52 6.14
N ALA A 17 7.52 -10.78 7.22
CA ALA A 17 8.15 -9.47 7.40
C ALA A 17 9.65 -9.64 7.67
N SER A 18 10.48 -8.87 6.96
CA SER A 18 11.89 -8.72 7.33
C SER A 18 11.99 -8.04 8.70
N ASP A 19 13.04 -8.39 9.45
CA ASP A 19 13.50 -7.69 10.65
C ASP A 19 13.75 -6.19 10.45
N MET A 20 14.07 -5.77 9.22
CA MET A 20 14.25 -4.37 8.81
C MET A 20 12.95 -3.70 8.33
N ALA A 21 11.81 -4.39 8.36
CA ALA A 21 10.53 -3.83 7.91
C ALA A 21 10.05 -2.71 8.85
N ILE A 22 9.71 -1.55 8.26
CA ILE A 22 9.29 -0.35 9.02
C ILE A 22 7.77 -0.17 9.13
N ILE A 23 6.97 -0.95 8.40
CA ILE A 23 5.50 -0.97 8.48
C ILE A 23 5.05 -2.42 8.69
N LYS A 24 4.46 -2.71 9.85
CA LYS A 24 3.96 -4.04 10.20
C LYS A 24 2.56 -4.29 9.66
N ARG A 25 2.22 -5.55 9.36
CA ARG A 25 0.90 -5.91 8.80
C ARG A 25 -0.23 -5.60 9.78
N GLU A 26 0.00 -5.83 11.07
CA GLU A 26 -0.97 -5.59 12.14
C GLU A 26 -1.37 -4.12 12.22
N TRP A 27 -0.48 -3.20 11.86
CA TRP A 27 -0.77 -1.77 11.84
C TRP A 27 -1.69 -1.40 10.68
N LEU A 28 -1.54 -2.06 9.52
CA LEU A 28 -2.45 -1.89 8.39
C LEU A 28 -3.85 -2.38 8.75
N GLU A 29 -3.96 -3.55 9.38
CA GLU A 29 -5.25 -4.11 9.82
C GLU A 29 -5.94 -3.22 10.86
N ALA A 30 -5.16 -2.68 11.82
CA ALA A 30 -5.67 -1.72 12.79
C ALA A 30 -6.15 -0.43 12.10
N ALA A 31 -5.39 0.07 11.11
CA ALA A 31 -5.69 1.31 10.38
C ALA A 31 -6.90 1.19 9.44
N THR A 32 -7.21 0.00 8.91
CA THR A 32 -8.38 -0.24 8.08
C THR A 32 -9.65 0.18 8.82
N ASP A 33 -10.35 1.18 8.29
CA ASP A 33 -11.53 1.78 8.90
C ASP A 33 -11.34 2.29 10.35
N ALA A 34 -10.12 2.65 10.74
CA ALA A 34 -9.84 3.20 12.07
C ALA A 34 -10.69 4.43 12.41
N HIS A 35 -10.99 5.27 11.42
CA HIS A 35 -11.90 6.42 11.59
C HIS A 35 -13.33 6.02 12.00
N LYS A 36 -13.83 4.87 11.52
CA LYS A 36 -15.12 4.32 11.95
C LYS A 36 -14.99 3.70 13.34
N LYS A 37 -13.97 2.87 13.56
CA LYS A 37 -13.70 2.17 14.83
C LYS A 37 -13.52 3.14 16.00
N LEU A 38 -12.86 4.28 15.77
CA LEU A 38 -12.54 5.30 16.77
C LEU A 38 -13.47 6.52 16.72
N GLY A 39 -14.52 6.49 15.89
CA GLY A 39 -15.59 7.49 15.92
C GLY A 39 -15.23 8.90 15.43
N TRP A 40 -14.32 9.04 14.46
CA TRP A 40 -13.95 10.33 13.87
C TRP A 40 -14.14 10.37 12.35
N LYS A 41 -14.14 11.58 11.78
CA LYS A 41 -14.38 11.82 10.35
C LYS A 41 -13.20 12.54 9.71
N ALA A 42 -13.05 12.37 8.40
CA ALA A 42 -12.08 13.10 7.60
C ALA A 42 -12.26 14.62 7.75
N LYS A 43 -11.16 15.33 8.01
CA LYS A 43 -11.07 16.79 8.10
C LYS A 43 -9.73 17.25 7.54
N GLY A 44 -9.74 18.35 6.78
CA GLY A 44 -8.53 18.95 6.18
C GLY A 44 -8.56 18.93 4.66
N ALA A 45 -7.44 19.29 4.03
CA ALA A 45 -7.33 19.31 2.57
C ALA A 45 -7.43 17.90 1.97
N VAL A 46 -7.83 17.85 0.70
CA VAL A 46 -7.60 16.68 -0.16
C VAL A 46 -6.19 16.79 -0.70
N VAL A 47 -5.39 15.74 -0.51
CA VAL A 47 -4.02 15.66 -1.01
C VAL A 47 -3.91 14.42 -1.89
N SER A 48 -3.38 14.62 -3.09
CA SER A 48 -3.16 13.56 -4.06
C SER A 48 -1.71 13.53 -4.51
N ALA A 49 -1.22 12.32 -4.80
CA ALA A 49 0.13 12.09 -5.30
C ALA A 49 0.07 11.09 -6.46
N HIS A 50 1.00 11.25 -7.41
CA HIS A 50 1.16 10.39 -8.56
C HIS A 50 2.59 9.87 -8.60
N ASP A 51 2.72 8.54 -8.72
CA ASP A 51 3.97 7.88 -9.06
C ASP A 51 3.94 7.58 -10.57
N PRO A 52 4.75 8.27 -11.39
CA PRO A 52 4.75 8.08 -12.83
C PRO A 52 5.40 6.77 -13.28
N SER A 53 5.92 5.94 -12.37
CA SER A 53 6.76 4.78 -12.70
C SER A 53 7.97 5.20 -13.54
N ASP A 54 8.60 4.25 -14.22
CA ASP A 54 9.63 4.47 -15.21
C ASP A 54 9.19 3.92 -16.59
N THR A 55 10.16 3.55 -17.45
CA THR A 55 9.90 2.99 -18.79
C THR A 55 9.66 1.47 -18.78
N GLY A 56 9.70 0.84 -17.61
CA GLY A 56 9.52 -0.59 -17.40
C GLY A 56 8.05 -1.04 -17.43
N PRO A 57 7.80 -2.31 -17.08
CA PRO A 57 6.47 -2.91 -17.15
C PRO A 57 5.56 -2.54 -15.96
N ASP A 58 6.09 -1.88 -14.93
CA ASP A 58 5.37 -1.63 -13.69
C ASP A 58 4.29 -0.56 -13.86
N ALA A 59 3.10 -0.83 -13.35
CA ALA A 59 1.96 0.09 -13.41
C ALA A 59 2.26 1.40 -12.68
N LYS A 60 1.78 2.52 -13.23
CA LYS A 60 1.83 3.82 -12.55
C LYS A 60 0.92 3.83 -11.31
N GLY A 61 1.24 4.67 -10.34
CA GLY A 61 0.50 4.75 -9.06
C GLY A 61 -0.24 6.07 -8.86
N TYR A 62 -1.39 6.01 -8.19
CA TYR A 62 -2.10 7.18 -7.66
C TYR A 62 -2.65 6.91 -6.26
N ALA A 63 -2.48 7.88 -5.37
CA ALA A 63 -3.08 7.87 -4.04
C ALA A 63 -3.74 9.22 -3.72
N SER A 64 -4.88 9.20 -3.03
CA SER A 64 -5.54 10.39 -2.52
C SER A 64 -6.14 10.19 -1.13
N ARG A 65 -6.03 11.23 -0.29
CA ARG A 65 -6.59 11.28 1.06
C ARG A 65 -7.34 12.58 1.29
N HIS A 66 -8.39 12.53 2.10
CA HIS A 66 -9.02 13.71 2.70
C HIS A 66 -8.62 13.74 4.18
N GLY A 67 -7.75 14.68 4.56
CA GLY A 67 -7.18 14.69 5.91
C GLY A 67 -6.44 13.39 6.22
N SER A 68 -6.73 12.79 7.37
CA SER A 68 -6.14 11.51 7.81
C SER A 68 -6.86 10.26 7.28
N VAL A 69 -7.76 10.37 6.29
CA VAL A 69 -8.48 9.23 5.71
C VAL A 69 -8.13 9.08 4.23
N VAL A 70 -7.47 7.97 3.88
CA VAL A 70 -7.22 7.57 2.48
C VAL A 70 -8.56 7.26 1.81
N LYS A 71 -8.75 7.79 0.59
CA LYS A 71 -10.00 7.67 -0.18
C LYS A 71 -9.84 6.98 -1.52
N ARG A 72 -8.64 6.97 -2.09
CA ARG A 72 -8.36 6.30 -3.37
C ARG A 72 -6.94 5.77 -3.39
N ILE A 73 -6.82 4.53 -3.88
CA ILE A 73 -5.59 3.91 -4.37
C ILE A 73 -5.95 3.38 -5.76
N ALA A 74 -5.14 3.68 -6.78
CA ALA A 74 -5.36 3.23 -8.15
C ALA A 74 -4.03 2.87 -8.83
N GLU A 75 -4.10 1.89 -9.72
CA GLU A 75 -3.00 1.47 -10.61
C GLU A 75 -3.32 1.85 -12.05
N GLY A 76 -2.31 2.21 -12.83
CA GLY A 76 -2.44 2.50 -14.26
C GLY A 76 -3.40 3.66 -14.52
N LEU A 77 -2.89 4.89 -14.55
CA LEU A 77 -3.70 6.08 -14.83
C LEU A 77 -4.12 6.12 -16.32
N LEU A 78 -5.03 5.23 -16.70
CA LEU A 78 -5.93 5.40 -17.83
C LEU A 78 -7.22 6.00 -17.26
N MET A 79 -7.66 7.09 -17.88
CA MET A 79 -8.96 7.70 -17.60
C MET A 79 -10.09 6.68 -17.75
#